data_AF-A0A497SP14-F1
#
_entry.id   AF-A0A497SP14-F1
#
_cell.length_a   1.000
_cell.length_b   1.000
_cell.length_c   1.000
_cell.angle_alpha   90.00
_cell.angle_beta   90.00
_cell.angle_gamma   90.00
#
_symmetry.space_group_name_H-M   'P 1'
#
loop_
_entity.id
_entity.type
_entity.pdbx_description
1 polymer ?
#
loop_
_entity_poly.entity_id
_entity_poly.type
_entity_poly.pdbx_seq_one_letter_code
_entity_poly.pdbx_strand_id
1 'polypeptide(L)' 'MISINLVTKSNIKILYLFSEVPGKSLSRKEILKLTKLANNPLDNSLKYLVNSKILVKERKKYKLNFENEFVEVIN' A
#
# COMPACT_ATOMS: atom_id res chain seq x y z
N MET A 1 -1.46 -6.26 21.30
CA MET A 1 -0.13 -6.33 20.64
C MET A 1 -0.38 -6.58 19.16
N ILE A 2 -0.26 -5.56 18.30
CA ILE A 2 -0.41 -5.75 16.84
C ILE A 2 0.95 -6.22 16.33
N SER A 3 1.08 -7.52 16.08
CA SER A 3 2.28 -8.08 15.47
C SER A 3 2.49 -7.40 14.11
N ILE A 4 3.62 -6.69 13.96
CA ILE A 4 4.01 -6.02 12.72
C ILE A 4 4.41 -7.11 11.72
N ASN A 5 3.43 -7.68 11.01
CA ASN A 5 3.71 -8.60 9.92
C ASN A 5 3.61 -7.87 8.58
N LEU A 6 4.52 -6.89 8.39
CA LEU A 6 4.75 -6.23 7.11
C LEU A 6 5.09 -7.24 6.00
N VAL A 7 5.64 -8.40 6.37
CA VAL A 7 6.25 -9.41 5.49
C VAL A 7 5.23 -10.41 4.94
N THR A 8 4.03 -9.96 4.57
CA THR A 8 3.18 -10.79 3.70
C THR A 8 3.54 -10.52 2.24
N LYS A 9 3.56 -11.57 1.41
CA LYS A 9 3.80 -11.44 -0.04
C LYS A 9 2.88 -10.39 -0.70
N SER A 10 1.68 -10.24 -0.18
CA SER A 10 0.69 -9.26 -0.64
C SER A 10 1.07 -7.83 -0.29
N ASN A 11 1.49 -7.56 0.95
CA ASN A 11 1.99 -6.25 1.37
C ASN A 11 3.18 -5.82 0.51
N ILE A 12 4.17 -6.70 0.34
CA ILE A 12 5.38 -6.44 -0.45
C ILE A 12 5.01 -6.08 -1.90
N LYS A 13 4.09 -6.83 -2.52
CA LYS A 13 3.61 -6.52 -3.88
C LYS A 13 2.97 -5.14 -4.00
N ILE A 14 2.18 -4.73 -3.01
CA ILE A 14 1.54 -3.41 -3.02
C ILE A 14 2.60 -2.32 -2.80
N LEU A 15 3.52 -2.50 -1.87
CA LEU A 15 4.60 -1.54 -1.62
C LEU A 15 5.51 -1.39 -2.83
N TYR A 16 5.89 -2.50 -3.47
CA TYR A 16 6.66 -2.51 -4.71
C TYR A 16 5.93 -1.76 -5.83
N LEU A 17 4.61 -1.96 -5.98
CA LEU A 17 3.83 -1.19 -6.94
C LEU A 17 3.94 0.32 -6.68
N PHE A 18 3.84 0.75 -5.42
CA PHE A 18 3.93 2.17 -5.09
C PHE A 18 5.36 2.74 -5.18
N SER A 19 6.41 1.92 -5.01
CA SER A 19 7.79 2.36 -5.22
C SER A 19 8.12 2.61 -6.69
N GLU A 20 7.47 1.90 -7.61
CA GLU A 20 7.62 2.14 -9.07
C GLU A 20 6.86 3.41 -9.54
N VAL A 21 5.90 3.89 -8.75
CA VAL A 21 5.11 5.09 -9.08
C VAL A 21 4.95 6.03 -7.87
N PRO A 22 6.06 6.59 -7.35
CA PRO A 22 6.00 7.47 -6.20
C PRO A 22 5.10 8.69 -6.52
N GLY A 23 4.29 9.11 -5.54
CA GLY A 23 3.38 10.24 -5.69
C GLY A 23 2.09 9.97 -6.46
N LYS A 24 1.93 8.82 -7.14
CA LYS A 24 0.65 8.46 -7.77
C LYS A 24 -0.35 7.92 -6.76
N SER A 25 -1.60 8.37 -6.90
CA SER A 25 -2.74 7.79 -6.18
C SER A 25 -3.45 6.75 -7.04
N LEU A 26 -3.54 5.51 -6.56
CA LEU A 26 -4.14 4.38 -7.28
C LEU A 26 -5.45 3.95 -6.62
N SER A 27 -6.47 3.62 -7.42
CA SER A 27 -7.70 3.00 -6.94
C SER A 27 -7.49 1.51 -6.61
N ARG A 28 -8.38 0.95 -5.78
CA ARG A 28 -8.40 -0.51 -5.51
C ARG A 28 -8.41 -1.34 -6.80
N LYS A 29 -9.16 -0.92 -7.82
CA LYS A 29 -9.27 -1.64 -9.10
C LYS A 29 -7.93 -1.65 -9.86
N GLU A 30 -7.22 -0.55 -9.85
CA GLU A 30 -5.88 -0.45 -10.47
C GLU A 30 -4.87 -1.31 -9.71
N ILE A 31 -4.86 -1.23 -8.37
CA ILE A 31 -3.96 -2.03 -7.54
C ILE A 31 -4.22 -3.53 -7.76
N LEU A 32 -5.50 -3.94 -7.80
CA LEU A 32 -5.88 -5.33 -8.10
C LEU A 32 -5.33 -5.79 -9.46
N LYS A 33 -5.54 -4.97 -10.50
CA LYS A 33 -5.09 -5.26 -11.87
C LYS A 33 -3.57 -5.38 -11.95
N LEU A 34 -2.83 -4.49 -11.30
CA LEU A 34 -1.38 -4.40 -11.38
C LEU A 34 -0.68 -5.45 -10.51
N THR A 35 -1.17 -5.70 -9.29
CA THR A 35 -0.56 -6.68 -8.36
C THR A 35 -0.96 -8.13 -8.63
N LYS A 36 -2.07 -8.34 -9.36
CA LYS A 36 -2.69 -9.65 -9.63
C LYS A 36 -2.98 -10.44 -8.34
N LEU A 37 -3.32 -9.74 -7.26
CA LEU A 37 -3.71 -10.36 -6.00
C LEU A 37 -5.16 -10.84 -6.04
N ALA A 38 -5.52 -11.78 -5.17
CA ALA A 38 -6.93 -12.07 -4.90
C ALA A 38 -7.55 -10.95 -4.05
N ASN A 39 -8.89 -10.84 -4.09
CA ASN A 39 -9.63 -9.79 -3.38
C ASN A 39 -9.34 -9.77 -1.86
N ASN A 40 -9.45 -10.91 -1.17
CA ASN A 40 -9.27 -10.97 0.28
C ASN A 40 -7.84 -10.56 0.72
N PRO A 41 -6.75 -11.11 0.13
CA PRO A 41 -5.39 -10.65 0.43
C PRO A 41 -5.16 -9.17 0.14
N LEU A 42 -5.73 -8.65 -0.96
CA LEU A 42 -5.63 -7.23 -1.30
C LEU A 42 -6.28 -6.36 -0.23
N ASP A 43 -7.52 -6.67 0.17
CA ASP A 43 -8.28 -5.88 1.13
C ASP A 43 -7.63 -5.90 2.52
N ASN A 44 -7.16 -7.06 2.96
CA ASN A 44 -6.43 -7.20 4.20
C ASN A 44 -5.13 -6.38 4.18
N SER A 45 -4.39 -6.42 3.08
CA SER A 45 -3.12 -5.68 2.93
C SER A 45 -3.36 -4.18 2.88
N LEU A 46 -4.34 -3.70 2.11
CA LEU A 46 -4.68 -2.28 2.07
C LEU A 46 -5.14 -1.76 3.42
N LYS A 47 -5.98 -2.51 4.13
CA LYS A 47 -6.40 -2.15 5.50
C LYS A 47 -5.21 -2.07 6.43
N TYR A 48 -4.32 -3.06 6.38
CA TYR A 48 -3.10 -3.09 7.18
C TYR A 48 -2.19 -1.89 6.90
N LEU A 49 -1.86 -1.66 5.63
CA LEU A 49 -0.96 -0.58 5.21
C LEU A 49 -1.52 0.81 5.55
N VAL A 50 -2.83 1.01 5.45
CA VAL A 50 -3.50 2.24 5.90
C VAL A 50 -3.46 2.39 7.42
N ASN A 51 -3.78 1.33 8.18
CA ASN A 51 -3.72 1.37 9.63
C ASN A 51 -2.30 1.61 10.16
N SER A 52 -1.28 1.12 9.45
CA SER A 52 0.14 1.38 9.74
C SER A 52 0.63 2.75 9.28
N LYS A 53 -0.25 3.59 8.71
CA LYS A 53 0.07 4.91 8.15
C LYS A 53 1.12 4.90 7.03
N ILE A 54 1.37 3.77 6.38
CA ILE A 54 2.28 3.68 5.22
C ILE A 54 1.56 4.19 3.96
N LEU A 55 0.28 3.83 3.84
CA LEU A 55 -0.60 4.38 2.81
C LEU A 55 -1.63 5.33 3.44
N VAL A 56 -1.96 6.40 2.73
CA VAL A 56 -3.14 7.22 3.01
C VAL A 56 -4.25 6.85 2.04
N LYS A 57 -5.47 6.71 2.55
CA LYS A 57 -6.66 6.53 1.72
C LYS A 57 -7.38 7.87 1.55
N GLU A 58 -7.45 8.35 0.31
CA GLU A 58 -8.18 9.57 -0.06
C GLU A 58 -9.36 9.19 -0.94
N ARG A 59 -10.58 9.31 -0.40
CA ARG A 59 -11.82 8.87 -1.06
C ARG A 59 -11.74 7.39 -1.48
N LYS A 60 -11.56 7.12 -2.78
CA LYS A 60 -11.48 5.78 -3.41
C LYS A 60 -10.07 5.41 -3.89
N LYS A 61 -9.06 6.22 -3.55
CA LYS A 61 -7.67 6.02 -3.96
C LYS A 61 -6.74 5.87 -2.75
N TYR A 62 -5.59 5.26 -2.98
CA TYR A 62 -4.52 5.04 -2.02
C TYR A 62 -3.24 5.66 -2.57
N LYS A 63 -2.44 6.28 -1.70
CA LYS A 63 -1.13 6.86 -2.03
C LYS A 63 -0.13 6.61 -0.90
N LEU A 64 1.16 6.69 -1.20
CA LEU A 64 2.21 6.68 -0.17
C LEU A 64 2.02 7.86 0.79
N ASN A 65 2.23 7.61 2.07
CA ASN A 65 2.22 8.63 3.09
C ASN A 65 3.61 9.22 3.28
N PHE A 66 3.99 10.24 2.51
CA PHE A 66 5.29 10.90 2.67
C PHE A 66 5.43 11.74 3.95
N GLU A 67 4.36 11.91 4.72
CA GLU A 67 4.44 12.48 6.07
C GLU A 67 4.89 11.44 7.12
N ASN A 68 5.01 10.17 6.73
CA ASN A 68 5.51 9.11 7.58
C ASN A 68 7.05 9.07 7.52
N GLU A 69 7.72 9.11 8.67
CA GLU A 69 9.19 9.05 8.80
C GLU A 69 9.82 7.80 8.15
N PHE A 70 9.04 6.72 7.99
CA PHE A 70 9.49 5.48 7.34
C PHE A 70 9.27 5.47 5.82
N VAL A 71 8.74 6.54 5.23
CA VAL A 71 8.43 6.63 3.79
C VAL A 71 9.18 7.82 3.20
N GLU A 72 10.32 7.53 2.58
CA GLU A 72 11.18 8.55 1.97
C GLU A 72 11.20 8.42 0.44
N VAL A 73 11.33 9.55 -0.25
CA VAL A 73 11.65 9.59 -1.68
C VAL A 73 13.17 9.59 -1.81
N ILE A 74 13.73 8.50 -2.32
CA ILE A 74 15.15 8.45 -2.68
C ILE A 74 15.27 9.16 -4.03
N ASN A 75 15.86 10.37 -4.03
CA ASN A 75 16.18 11.13 -5.24
C ASN A 75 17.53 10.72 -5.81
#